data_AF-A0AAW0WG42-F1
#
_entry.id   AF-A0AAW0WG42-F1
#
_cell.length_a   1.000
_cell.length_b   1.000
_cell.length_c   1.000
_cell.angle_alpha   90.00
_cell.angle_beta   90.00
_cell.angle_gamma   90.00
#
_symmetry.space_group_name_H-M   'P 1'
#
loop_
_entity.id
_entity.type
_entity.pdbx_description
1 polymer ?
#
loop_
_entity_poly.entity_id
_entity_poly.type
_entity_poly.pdbx_seq_one_letter_code
_entity_poly.pdbx_strand_id
1 'polypeptide(L)'
;MNSPQAPPSEDGSKPRLRAANPGDTLITCTSIIPKLVEEGKADLIIDTLRTYNLLPYVDKEALVLCLAVASKQSGQTKLVTDAHSAVRELCTDSHLFFLFIQLSKMISKQAGHTGWGRGLRRAVNQWYLSWEPKRLALEVTRHFSAYGWTHRDVIRLAHLKLKEMPLGTQVVLHYVFMGLEK
;
A
#
# COMPACT_ATOMS: atom_id res chain seq x y z
N MET A 1 44.56 -53.08 -12.45
CA MET A 1 44.65 -51.75 -11.81
C MET A 1 43.65 -50.85 -12.51
N ASN A 2 42.42 -50.79 -11.98
CA ASN A 2 41.34 -49.96 -12.53
C ASN A 2 41.24 -48.69 -11.68
N SER A 3 41.58 -47.54 -12.26
CA SER A 3 41.43 -46.24 -11.62
C SER A 3 39.95 -45.83 -11.56
N PRO A 4 39.44 -45.24 -10.46
CA PRO A 4 38.06 -44.79 -10.38
C PRO A 4 37.88 -43.49 -11.18
N GLN A 5 36.84 -43.47 -12.02
CA GLN A 5 36.44 -42.33 -12.83
C GLN A 5 35.68 -41.32 -11.95
N ALA A 6 36.12 -40.05 -11.95
CA ALA A 6 35.49 -38.98 -11.18
C ALA A 6 34.07 -38.68 -11.70
N PRO A 7 33.11 -38.32 -10.82
CA PRO A 7 31.75 -37.98 -11.24
C PRO A 7 31.73 -36.64 -12.00
N PRO A 8 30.80 -36.46 -12.94
CA PRO A 8 30.67 -35.23 -13.70
C PRO A 8 30.24 -34.08 -12.79
N SER A 9 30.88 -32.92 -12.97
CA SER A 9 30.52 -31.67 -12.31
C SER A 9 29.09 -31.27 -12.68
N GLU A 10 28.17 -31.29 -11.72
CA GLU A 10 26.87 -30.64 -11.85
C GLU A 10 27.08 -29.13 -12.03
N ASP A 11 26.83 -28.64 -13.24
CA ASP A 11 26.69 -27.22 -13.54
C ASP A 11 25.48 -26.68 -12.78
N GLY A 12 25.73 -26.21 -11.56
CA GLY A 12 24.80 -25.52 -10.68
C GLY A 12 24.43 -24.13 -11.18
N SER A 13 24.11 -24.01 -12.46
CA SER A 13 23.44 -22.85 -13.03
C SER A 13 22.04 -22.75 -12.46
N LYS A 14 21.93 -22.17 -11.25
CA LYS A 14 20.68 -21.67 -10.68
C LYS A 14 19.94 -20.93 -11.81
N PRO A 15 18.65 -21.20 -12.05
CA PRO A 15 17.90 -20.44 -13.05
C PRO A 15 18.02 -18.97 -12.65
N ARG A 16 18.72 -18.19 -13.48
CA ARG A 16 18.71 -16.74 -13.36
C ARG A 16 17.25 -16.35 -13.51
N LEU A 17 16.61 -16.01 -12.40
CA LEU A 17 15.34 -15.30 -12.40
C LEU A 17 15.52 -14.14 -13.38
N ARG A 18 14.91 -14.25 -14.57
CA ARG A 18 14.87 -13.17 -15.55
C ARG A 18 14.42 -11.94 -14.77
N ALA A 19 15.15 -10.84 -14.89
CA ALA A 19 14.70 -9.55 -14.39
C ALA A 19 13.29 -9.32 -14.95
N ALA A 20 12.29 -9.56 -14.11
CA ALA A 20 10.90 -9.39 -14.49
C ALA A 20 10.72 -7.90 -14.81
N ASN A 21 10.05 -7.59 -15.91
CA ASN A 21 9.65 -6.22 -16.17
C ASN A 21 8.90 -5.70 -14.92
N PRO A 22 9.09 -4.45 -14.49
CA PRO A 22 8.40 -3.92 -13.32
C PRO A 22 6.87 -4.10 -13.38
N GLY A 23 6.31 -4.08 -14.60
CA GLY A 23 4.90 -4.40 -14.84
C GLY A 23 4.53 -5.88 -14.62
N ASP A 24 5.39 -6.82 -15.01
CA ASP A 24 5.17 -8.26 -14.87
C ASP A 24 5.32 -8.72 -13.41
N THR A 25 6.23 -8.11 -12.65
CA THR A 25 6.36 -8.30 -11.20
C THR A 25 5.09 -7.84 -10.48
N LEU A 26 4.56 -6.67 -10.84
CA LEU A 26 3.32 -6.15 -10.25
C LEU A 26 2.12 -7.07 -10.54
N ILE A 27 1.99 -7.54 -11.79
CA ILE A 27 0.92 -8.47 -12.21
C ILE A 27 1.00 -9.78 -11.42
N THR A 28 2.19 -10.36 -11.27
CA THR A 28 2.38 -11.63 -10.56
C THR A 28 1.96 -11.49 -9.09
N CYS A 29 2.40 -10.42 -8.42
CA CYS A 29 2.08 -10.16 -7.02
C CYS A 29 0.58 -9.89 -6.78
N THR A 30 -0.13 -9.30 -7.75
CA THR A 30 -1.59 -9.09 -7.62
C THR A 30 -2.40 -10.38 -7.57
N SER A 31 -1.88 -11.50 -8.07
CA SER A 31 -2.59 -12.79 -8.07
C SER A 31 -2.52 -13.56 -6.74
N ILE A 32 -1.60 -13.21 -5.84
CA ILE A 32 -1.36 -13.96 -4.60
C ILE A 32 -2.53 -13.85 -3.64
N ILE A 33 -3.04 -12.63 -3.42
CA ILE A 33 -4.15 -12.39 -2.49
C ILE A 33 -5.44 -13.10 -2.93
N PRO A 34 -5.88 -13.02 -4.20
CA PRO A 34 -7.02 -13.82 -4.69
C PRO A 34 -6.85 -15.32 -4.43
N LYS A 35 -5.68 -15.89 -4.71
CA LYS A 35 -5.41 -17.32 -4.45
C LYS A 35 -5.55 -17.68 -2.97
N LEU A 36 -5.03 -16.85 -2.07
CA LEU A 36 -5.16 -17.06 -0.63
C LEU A 36 -6.63 -16.94 -0.16
N VAL A 37 -7.42 -16.10 -0.82
CA VAL A 37 -8.87 -16.01 -0.55
C VAL A 37 -9.59 -17.28 -1.02
N GLU A 38 -9.25 -17.81 -2.21
CA GLU A 38 -9.79 -19.08 -2.73
C GLU A 38 -9.42 -20.28 -1.84
N GLU A 39 -8.23 -20.26 -1.24
CA GLU A 39 -7.79 -21.24 -0.24
C GLU A 39 -8.46 -21.10 1.14
N GLY A 40 -9.36 -20.13 1.32
CA GLY A 40 -10.08 -19.90 2.57
C GLY A 40 -9.26 -19.19 3.67
N LYS A 41 -8.12 -18.58 3.33
CA LYS A 41 -7.21 -17.92 4.28
C LYS A 41 -7.45 -16.42 4.44
N ALA A 42 -8.59 -15.91 3.96
CA ALA A 42 -8.87 -14.48 3.89
C ALA A 42 -8.72 -13.76 5.25
N ASP A 43 -9.14 -14.37 6.34
CA ASP A 43 -9.08 -13.75 7.68
C ASP A 43 -7.65 -13.58 8.21
N LEU A 44 -6.70 -14.40 7.74
CA LEU A 44 -5.31 -14.37 8.19
C LEU A 44 -4.45 -13.34 7.44
N ILE A 45 -4.93 -12.85 6.29
CA ILE A 45 -4.13 -12.01 5.40
C ILE A 45 -3.68 -10.74 6.12
N ILE A 46 -4.61 -9.98 6.70
CA ILE A 46 -4.27 -8.69 7.31
C ILE A 46 -3.41 -8.85 8.55
N ASP A 47 -3.68 -9.87 9.37
CA ASP A 47 -2.88 -10.14 10.57
C ASP A 47 -1.46 -10.60 10.24
N THR A 48 -1.30 -11.35 9.15
CA THR A 48 0.03 -11.69 8.61
C THR A 48 0.77 -10.44 8.14
N LEU A 49 0.08 -9.55 7.39
CA LEU A 49 0.69 -8.30 6.94
C LEU A 49 1.09 -7.39 8.11
N ARG A 50 0.28 -7.32 9.17
CA ARG A 50 0.62 -6.62 10.42
C ARG A 50 1.84 -7.21 11.09
N THR A 51 1.90 -8.53 11.19
CA THR A 51 3.04 -9.25 11.79
C THR A 51 4.34 -8.94 11.03
N TYR A 52 4.32 -9.02 9.70
CA TYR A 52 5.48 -8.69 8.87
C TYR A 52 5.85 -7.21 8.90
N ASN A 53 4.89 -6.32 9.15
CA ASN A 53 5.18 -4.91 9.35
C ASN A 53 6.06 -4.65 10.58
N LEU A 54 6.04 -5.53 11.59
CA LEU A 54 6.88 -5.40 12.79
C LEU A 54 8.29 -5.97 12.60
N LEU A 55 8.51 -6.79 11.56
CA LEU A 55 9.81 -7.42 11.33
C LEU A 55 10.82 -6.43 10.73
N PRO A 56 12.09 -6.50 11.18
CA PRO A 56 13.17 -5.76 10.52
C PRO A 56 13.44 -6.36 9.14
N TYR A 57 13.89 -5.53 8.19
CA TYR A 57 14.31 -5.93 6.83
C TYR A 57 13.21 -6.46 5.89
N VAL A 58 11.92 -6.25 6.23
CA VAL A 58 10.82 -6.51 5.30
C VAL A 58 10.58 -5.30 4.40
N ASP A 59 10.46 -5.55 3.10
CA ASP A 59 10.05 -4.53 2.13
C ASP A 59 8.61 -4.07 2.38
N LYS A 60 8.47 -2.81 2.78
CA LYS A 60 7.17 -2.21 3.12
C LYS A 60 6.33 -1.91 1.88
N GLU A 61 6.95 -1.67 0.72
CA GLU A 61 6.22 -1.45 -0.53
C GLU A 61 5.49 -2.72 -0.97
N ALA A 62 6.12 -3.88 -0.79
CA ALA A 62 5.50 -5.19 -1.02
C ALA A 62 4.29 -5.43 -0.09
N LEU A 63 4.39 -5.07 1.19
CA LEU A 63 3.26 -5.18 2.12
C LEU A 63 2.10 -4.27 1.71
N VAL A 64 2.40 -3.05 1.27
CA VAL A 64 1.41 -2.08 0.77
C VAL A 64 0.74 -2.58 -0.51
N LEU A 65 1.46 -3.26 -1.39
CA LEU A 65 0.88 -3.90 -2.58
C LEU A 65 -0.14 -4.98 -2.19
N CYS A 66 0.22 -5.89 -1.29
CA CYS A 66 -0.70 -6.90 -0.77
C CYS A 66 -1.94 -6.25 -0.13
N LEU A 67 -1.75 -5.18 0.67
CA LEU A 67 -2.83 -4.43 1.29
C LEU A 67 -3.76 -3.80 0.24
N ALA A 68 -3.20 -3.19 -0.81
CA ALA A 68 -3.97 -2.58 -1.89
C ALA A 68 -4.85 -3.61 -2.59
N VAL A 69 -4.30 -4.80 -2.91
CA VAL A 69 -5.06 -5.90 -3.53
C VAL A 69 -6.15 -6.42 -2.60
N ALA A 70 -5.85 -6.60 -1.32
CA ALA A 70 -6.83 -7.01 -0.30
C ALA A 70 -8.01 -6.02 -0.19
N SER A 71 -7.72 -4.71 -0.23
CA SER A 71 -8.75 -3.66 -0.16
C SER A 71 -9.72 -3.62 -1.35
N LYS A 72 -9.41 -4.37 -2.42
CA LYS A 72 -10.20 -4.42 -3.67
C LYS A 72 -10.85 -5.79 -3.93
N GLN A 73 -10.81 -6.71 -2.96
CA GLN A 73 -11.50 -8.01 -3.06
C GLN A 73 -13.01 -7.85 -2.84
N SER A 74 -13.75 -7.46 -3.88
CA SER A 74 -15.19 -7.15 -3.81
C SER A 74 -16.06 -8.28 -3.25
N GLY A 75 -15.65 -9.55 -3.40
CA GLY A 75 -16.34 -10.71 -2.84
C GLY A 75 -16.14 -10.93 -1.34
N GLN A 76 -15.19 -10.24 -0.70
CA GLN A 76 -14.79 -10.48 0.69
C GLN A 76 -14.90 -9.21 1.55
N THR A 77 -16.12 -8.87 1.97
CA THR A 77 -16.43 -7.63 2.71
C THR A 77 -15.61 -7.46 3.99
N LYS A 78 -15.41 -8.54 4.76
CA LYS A 78 -14.61 -8.51 5.99
C LYS A 78 -13.14 -8.16 5.70
N LEU A 79 -12.50 -8.87 4.77
CA LEU A 79 -11.13 -8.61 4.33
C LEU A 79 -10.96 -7.17 3.85
N VAL A 80 -11.89 -6.65 3.05
CA VAL A 80 -11.83 -5.27 2.55
C VAL A 80 -11.93 -4.26 3.69
N THR A 81 -12.78 -4.52 4.68
CA THR A 81 -12.93 -3.65 5.86
C THR A 81 -11.67 -3.67 6.71
N ASP A 82 -11.14 -4.86 6.98
CA ASP A 82 -9.92 -5.07 7.75
C ASP A 82 -8.71 -4.41 7.05
N ALA A 83 -8.58 -4.57 5.73
CA ALA A 83 -7.57 -3.91 4.92
C ALA A 83 -7.64 -2.38 5.03
N HIS A 84 -8.83 -1.79 4.90
CA HIS A 84 -9.01 -0.35 5.05
C HIS A 84 -8.63 0.14 6.45
N SER A 85 -8.91 -0.66 7.50
CA SER A 85 -8.49 -0.32 8.88
C SER A 85 -6.98 -0.35 9.06
N ALA A 86 -6.30 -1.28 8.39
CA ALA A 86 -4.87 -1.51 8.53
C ALA A 86 -4.02 -0.47 7.76
N VAL A 87 -4.64 0.39 6.94
CA VAL A 87 -3.96 1.47 6.20
C VAL A 87 -3.13 2.35 7.14
N ARG A 88 -3.65 2.72 8.32
CA ARG A 88 -2.90 3.55 9.29
C ARG A 88 -1.67 2.85 9.87
N GLU A 89 -1.68 1.52 9.93
CA GLU A 89 -0.61 0.73 10.53
C GLU A 89 0.49 0.42 9.51
N LEU A 90 0.10 0.12 8.27
CA LEU A 90 1.01 -0.30 7.21
C LEU A 90 1.54 0.85 6.35
N CYS A 91 0.74 1.91 6.15
CA CYS A 91 1.21 3.10 5.44
C CYS A 91 1.82 4.06 6.46
N THR A 92 3.04 3.76 6.93
CA THR A 92 3.68 4.45 8.05
C THR A 92 4.28 5.82 7.71
N ASP A 93 4.20 6.23 6.46
CA ASP A 93 4.62 7.54 5.97
C ASP A 93 3.83 7.91 4.70
N SER A 94 4.01 9.14 4.25
CA SER A 94 3.32 9.66 3.07
C SER A 94 3.70 8.94 1.78
N HIS A 95 4.94 8.45 1.66
CA HIS A 95 5.41 7.73 0.47
C HIS A 95 4.68 6.40 0.30
N LEU A 96 4.64 5.57 1.34
CA LEU A 96 3.89 4.31 1.37
C LEU A 96 2.38 4.55 1.22
N PHE A 97 1.87 5.63 1.82
CA PHE A 97 0.47 6.01 1.65
C PHE A 97 0.14 6.37 0.19
N PHE A 98 0.97 7.15 -0.49
CA PHE A 98 0.76 7.47 -1.90
C PHE A 98 0.91 6.23 -2.80
N LEU A 99 1.83 5.31 -2.48
CA LEU A 99 1.92 4.02 -3.14
C LEU A 99 0.59 3.25 -3.03
N PHE A 100 0.02 3.16 -1.82
CA PHE A 100 -1.28 2.51 -1.60
C PHE A 100 -2.40 3.12 -2.46
N ILE A 101 -2.47 4.45 -2.54
CA ILE A 101 -3.46 5.17 -3.36
C ILE A 101 -3.25 4.86 -4.85
N GLN A 102 -2.00 4.90 -5.31
CA GLN A 102 -1.67 4.62 -6.70
C GLN A 102 -2.05 3.19 -7.09
N LEU A 103 -1.68 2.20 -6.28
CA LEU A 103 -2.00 0.80 -6.52
C LEU A 103 -3.51 0.56 -6.49
N SER A 104 -4.21 1.15 -5.51
CA SER A 104 -5.67 1.10 -5.41
C SER A 104 -6.36 1.64 -6.66
N LYS A 105 -5.87 2.74 -7.23
CA LYS A 105 -6.37 3.32 -8.49
C LYS A 105 -6.09 2.39 -9.67
N MET A 106 -4.88 1.83 -9.77
CA MET A 106 -4.51 0.93 -10.87
C MET A 106 -5.38 -0.33 -10.90
N ILE A 107 -5.55 -0.99 -9.75
CA ILE A 107 -6.39 -2.19 -9.62
C ILE A 107 -7.86 -1.88 -9.97
N SER A 108 -8.37 -0.75 -9.47
CA SER A 108 -9.75 -0.34 -9.76
C SER A 108 -9.97 -0.01 -11.23
N LYS A 109 -8.99 0.61 -11.89
CA LYS A 109 -9.04 0.93 -13.32
C LYS A 109 -9.14 -0.34 -14.17
N GLN A 110 -8.38 -1.39 -13.82
CA GLN A 110 -8.46 -2.70 -14.50
C GLN A 110 -9.84 -3.33 -14.38
N ALA A 111 -10.52 -3.13 -13.24
CA ALA A 111 -11.89 -3.58 -13.01
C ALA A 111 -12.98 -2.62 -13.58
N GLY A 112 -12.60 -1.54 -14.27
CA GLY A 112 -13.56 -0.58 -14.84
C GLY A 112 -14.23 0.35 -13.82
N HIS A 113 -13.62 0.54 -12.64
CA HIS A 113 -14.16 1.37 -11.56
C HIS A 113 -13.29 2.59 -11.26
N THR A 114 -13.90 3.64 -10.71
CA THR A 114 -13.19 4.89 -10.34
C THR A 114 -12.18 4.70 -9.21
N GLY A 115 -12.38 3.68 -8.37
CA GLY A 115 -11.51 3.31 -7.25
C GLY A 115 -11.75 4.06 -5.94
N TRP A 116 -12.53 5.14 -5.95
CA TRP A 116 -12.85 5.98 -4.79
C TRP A 116 -14.20 5.60 -4.16
N GLY A 117 -14.29 4.38 -3.64
CA GLY A 117 -15.46 3.93 -2.88
C GLY A 117 -15.56 4.57 -1.48
N ARG A 118 -16.69 4.35 -0.79
CA ARG A 118 -16.91 4.84 0.59
C ARG A 118 -15.84 4.34 1.58
N GLY A 119 -15.43 3.07 1.45
CA GLY A 119 -14.39 2.46 2.29
C GLY A 119 -13.04 3.16 2.15
N LEU A 120 -12.59 3.38 0.91
CA LEU A 120 -11.31 4.06 0.65
C LEU A 120 -11.33 5.50 1.19
N ARG A 121 -12.40 6.27 0.95
CA ARG A 121 -12.53 7.63 1.48
C ARG A 121 -12.44 7.67 3.00
N ARG A 122 -13.07 6.70 3.67
CA ARG A 122 -12.98 6.56 5.14
C ARG A 122 -11.57 6.22 5.58
N ALA A 123 -10.90 5.27 4.93
CA ALA A 123 -9.53 4.88 5.25
C ALA A 123 -8.55 6.06 5.11
N VAL A 124 -8.68 6.82 4.02
CA VAL A 124 -7.88 8.05 3.79
C VAL A 124 -8.13 9.08 4.89
N ASN A 125 -9.39 9.35 5.24
CA ASN A 125 -9.71 10.28 6.32
C ASN A 125 -9.07 9.83 7.65
N GLN A 126 -9.17 8.54 7.98
CA GLN A 126 -8.57 7.98 9.18
C GLN A 126 -7.04 8.04 9.16
N TRP A 127 -6.40 7.91 8.00
CA TRP A 127 -4.96 8.06 7.89
C TRP A 127 -4.52 9.49 8.28
N TYR A 128 -5.16 10.52 7.74
CA TYR A 128 -4.84 11.91 8.13
C TYR A 128 -5.14 12.22 9.61
N LEU A 129 -6.20 11.64 10.18
CA LEU A 129 -6.55 11.79 11.60
C LEU A 129 -5.67 10.94 12.54
N SER A 130 -4.94 9.96 12.01
CA SER A 130 -4.09 9.08 12.82
C SER A 130 -2.83 9.75 13.36
N TRP A 131 -2.46 10.88 12.77
CA TRP A 131 -1.23 11.60 13.06
C TRP A 131 -1.45 12.70 14.10
N GLU A 132 -0.51 12.81 15.04
CA GLU A 132 -0.28 14.02 15.82
C GLU A 132 -0.06 15.21 14.86
N PRO A 133 -0.68 16.39 15.08
CA PRO A 133 -0.60 17.52 14.14
C PRO A 133 0.84 17.91 13.75
N LYS A 134 1.76 17.90 14.71
CA LYS A 134 3.19 18.18 14.46
C LYS A 134 3.83 17.14 13.53
N ARG A 135 3.47 15.86 13.70
CA ARG A 135 3.98 14.78 12.85
C ARG A 135 3.35 14.83 11.46
N LEU A 136 2.07 15.17 11.37
CA LEU A 136 1.42 15.40 10.09
C LEU A 136 2.08 16.54 9.32
N ALA A 137 2.44 17.65 9.99
CA ALA A 137 3.16 18.76 9.38
C ALA A 137 4.49 18.30 8.76
N LEU A 138 5.24 17.43 9.47
CA LEU A 138 6.48 16.84 8.94
C LEU A 138 6.20 15.98 7.70
N GLU A 139 5.18 15.13 7.75
CA GLU A 139 4.81 14.27 6.63
C GLU A 139 4.46 15.08 5.36
N VAL A 140 3.57 16.06 5.47
CA VAL A 140 3.10 16.83 4.31
C VAL A 140 4.15 17.79 3.73
N THR A 141 5.18 18.14 4.50
CA THR A 141 6.28 19.02 4.06
C THR A 141 7.48 18.24 3.55
N ARG A 142 7.84 17.13 4.20
CA ARG A 142 8.94 16.25 3.78
C ARG A 142 8.62 15.52 2.47
N HIS A 143 7.39 15.04 2.34
CA HIS A 143 6.93 14.27 1.19
C HIS A 143 5.72 14.94 0.55
N PHE A 144 5.94 16.09 -0.10
CA PHE A 144 4.87 16.84 -0.74
C PHE A 144 4.09 16.01 -1.79
N SER A 145 4.81 15.14 -2.51
CA SER A 145 4.24 14.24 -3.53
C SER A 145 5.06 12.96 -3.69
N ALA A 146 4.40 11.85 -4.01
CA ALA A 146 5.04 10.63 -4.49
C ALA A 146 4.10 9.87 -5.44
N TYR A 147 4.66 9.03 -6.31
CA TYR A 147 3.90 8.19 -7.26
C TYR A 147 2.84 8.96 -8.09
N GLY A 148 3.10 10.24 -8.40
CA GLY A 148 2.18 11.10 -9.16
C GLY A 148 0.99 11.64 -8.35
N TRP A 149 1.02 11.52 -7.02
CA TRP A 149 0.02 12.04 -6.11
C TRP A 149 0.57 13.13 -5.22
N THR A 150 -0.23 14.15 -4.94
CA THR A 150 0.01 15.12 -3.86
C THR A 150 -0.99 14.91 -2.73
N HIS A 151 -0.68 15.40 -1.53
CA HIS A 151 -1.67 15.44 -0.43
C HIS A 151 -2.92 16.19 -0.86
N ARG A 152 -2.77 17.30 -1.59
CA ARG A 152 -3.90 18.10 -2.12
C ARG A 152 -4.84 17.27 -2.99
N ASP A 153 -4.30 16.45 -3.89
CA ASP A 153 -5.11 15.60 -4.79
C ASP A 153 -5.90 14.55 -4.00
N VAL A 154 -5.22 13.88 -3.07
CA VAL A 154 -5.82 12.85 -2.23
C VAL A 154 -6.93 13.44 -1.36
N ILE A 155 -6.70 14.59 -0.74
CA ILE A 155 -7.68 15.25 0.12
C ILE A 155 -8.94 15.65 -0.67
N ARG A 156 -8.77 16.18 -1.89
CA ARG A 156 -9.86 16.55 -2.79
C ARG A 156 -10.72 15.34 -3.17
N LEU A 157 -10.09 14.25 -3.61
CA LEU A 157 -10.81 13.04 -4.05
C LEU A 157 -11.45 12.27 -2.90
N ALA A 158 -10.83 12.33 -1.72
CA ALA A 158 -11.37 11.71 -0.52
C ALA A 158 -12.53 12.50 0.10
N HIS A 159 -12.73 13.75 -0.31
CA HIS A 159 -13.70 14.68 0.25
C HIS A 159 -13.56 14.82 1.79
N LEU A 160 -12.34 15.09 2.28
CA LEU A 160 -12.15 15.28 3.72
C LEU A 160 -12.94 16.49 4.21
N LYS A 161 -13.62 16.27 5.32
CA LYS A 161 -14.34 17.32 6.04
C LYS A 161 -13.40 18.00 7.03
N LEU A 162 -12.58 18.92 6.53
CA LEU A 162 -11.56 19.61 7.33
C LEU A 162 -12.15 20.25 8.60
N LYS A 163 -13.33 20.86 8.51
CA LYS A 163 -14.01 21.53 9.64
C LYS A 163 -14.32 20.61 10.83
N GLU A 164 -14.42 19.31 10.60
CA GLU A 164 -14.72 18.31 11.64
C GLU A 164 -13.44 17.73 12.29
N MET A 165 -12.26 18.14 11.82
CA MET A 165 -10.97 17.63 12.32
C MET A 165 -10.43 18.45 13.51
N PRO A 166 -9.49 17.93 14.32
CA PRO A 166 -8.83 18.73 15.36
C PRO A 166 -8.11 19.96 14.78
N LEU A 167 -8.12 21.08 15.50
CA LEU A 167 -7.59 22.37 15.02
C LEU A 167 -6.16 22.27 14.46
N GLY A 168 -5.27 21.54 15.14
CA GLY A 168 -3.90 21.35 14.66
C GLY A 168 -3.83 20.67 13.29
N THR A 169 -4.64 19.63 13.07
CA THR A 169 -4.77 18.96 11.77
C THR A 169 -5.35 19.92 10.73
N GLN A 170 -6.37 20.71 11.10
CA GLN A 170 -6.96 21.70 10.19
C GLN A 170 -5.91 22.68 9.68
N VAL A 171 -5.09 23.27 10.56
CA VAL A 171 -4.05 24.24 10.18
C VAL A 171 -3.07 23.62 9.17
N VAL A 172 -2.61 22.40 9.44
CA VAL A 172 -1.68 21.70 8.54
C VAL A 172 -2.32 21.42 7.18
N LEU A 173 -3.57 20.96 7.14
CA LEU A 173 -4.24 20.68 5.88
C LEU A 173 -4.62 21.96 5.12
N HIS A 174 -4.94 23.05 5.81
CA HIS A 174 -5.12 24.36 5.19
C HIS A 174 -3.84 24.87 4.53
N TYR A 175 -2.69 24.68 5.18
CA TYR A 175 -1.38 24.94 4.57
C TYR A 175 -1.19 24.16 3.26
N VAL A 176 -1.58 22.88 3.20
CA VAL A 176 -1.47 22.08 1.95
C VAL A 176 -2.26 22.72 0.80
N PHE A 177 -3.39 23.38 1.09
CA PHE A 177 -4.23 24.05 0.09
C PHE A 177 -3.80 25.49 -0.25
N MET A 178 -3.33 26.26 0.73
CA MET A 178 -3.06 27.68 0.54
C MET A 178 -1.57 27.98 0.31
N GLY A 179 -0.68 27.07 0.72
CA GLY A 179 0.76 27.32 0.78
C GLY A 179 1.12 28.28 1.92
N LEU A 180 2.39 28.68 1.97
CA LEU A 180 2.78 29.88 2.73
C LEU A 180 2.64 31.06 1.78
N GLU A 181 1.81 32.03 2.16
CA GLU A 181 1.90 33.36 1.56
C GLU A 181 3.34 33.88 1.78
N LYS A 182 3.93 34.41 0.72
CA LYS A 182 5.30 34.97 0.74
C LYS A 182 5.29 36.39 1.29
#